data_AF-A0A8S3GU93-F1
#
_entry.id   AF-A0A8S3GU93-F1
#
_cell.length_a   1.000
_cell.length_b   1.000
_cell.length_c   1.000
_cell.angle_alpha   90.00
_cell.angle_beta   90.00
_cell.angle_gamma   90.00
#
_symmetry.space_group_name_H-M   'P 1'
#
loop_
_entity.id
_entity.type
_entity.pdbx_description
1 polymer ?
#
loop_
_entity_poly.entity_id
_entity_poly.type
_entity_poly.pdbx_seq_one_letter_code
_entity_poly.pdbx_strand_id
1 'polypeptide(L)' 'MNDHELRSKLNQYNVAAGPVINYTRAIYQRKLLEAINNENSEGADDEIDDDEDDFHTPPIPDD' A
#
# COMPACT_ATOMS: atom_id res chain seq x y z
N MET A 1 -7.77 13.43 -17.34
CA MET A 1 -7.36 12.34 -16.43
C MET A 1 -8.49 11.34 -16.29
N ASN A 2 -8.50 10.38 -17.21
CA ASN A 2 -9.40 9.25 -17.22
C ASN A 2 -8.96 8.19 -16.20
N ASP A 3 -9.81 7.21 -15.90
CA ASP A 3 -9.53 6.19 -14.86
C ASP A 3 -8.28 5.35 -15.20
N HIS A 4 -8.10 5.05 -16.49
CA HIS A 4 -6.91 4.37 -16.98
C HIS A 4 -5.64 5.20 -16.76
N GLU A 5 -5.67 6.50 -17.07
CA GLU A 5 -4.52 7.40 -16.87
C GLU A 5 -4.19 7.57 -15.38
N LEU A 6 -5.21 7.61 -14.51
CA LEU A 6 -5.05 7.68 -13.07
C LEU A 6 -4.37 6.42 -12.53
N ARG A 7 -4.80 5.24 -12.99
CA ARG A 7 -4.18 3.96 -12.61
C ARG A 7 -2.74 3.83 -13.10
N SER A 8 -2.46 4.24 -14.34
CA SER A 8 -1.10 4.22 -14.89
C SER A 8 -0.16 5.13 -14.10
N LYS A 9 -0.61 6.32 -13.70
CA LYS A 9 0.18 7.22 -12.85
C LYS A 9 0.38 6.64 -11.45
N LEU A 10 -0.66 6.15 -10.79
CA LEU A 10 -0.50 5.51 -9.46
C LEU A 10 0.55 4.39 -9.50
N ASN A 11 0.53 3.56 -10.54
CA ASN A 11 1.51 2.50 -10.71
C ASN A 11 2.94 3.04 -10.94
N GLN A 12 3.08 4.15 -11.68
CA GLN A 12 4.38 4.81 -11.88
C GLN A 12 4.98 5.30 -10.55
N TYR A 13 4.14 5.75 -9.62
CA TYR A 13 4.54 6.19 -8.28
C TYR A 13 4.54 5.04 -7.25
N ASN A 14 4.46 3.77 -7.67
CA ASN A 14 4.33 2.59 -6.80
C ASN A 14 3.18 2.66 -5.77
N VAL A 15 2.13 3.44 -6.07
CA VAL A 15 0.96 3.52 -5.21
C VAL A 15 0.03 2.34 -5.50
N ALA A 16 -0.08 1.42 -4.54
CA ALA A 16 -1.03 0.32 -4.61
C ALA A 16 -2.46 0.83 -4.80
N ALA A 17 -3.04 0.53 -5.95
CA ALA A 17 -4.38 0.93 -6.34
C ALA A 17 -5.17 -0.26 -6.88
N GLY A 18 -6.31 -0.52 -6.22
CA GLY A 18 -7.32 -1.45 -6.71
C GLY A 18 -8.19 -0.83 -7.82
N PRO A 19 -9.45 -1.25 -7.97
CA PRO A 19 -10.32 -0.73 -9.01
C PRO A 19 -10.58 0.78 -8.83
N VAL A 20 -10.34 1.55 -9.89
CA VAL A 20 -10.65 2.97 -9.97
C VAL A 20 -12.13 3.08 -10.37
N ILE A 21 -12.96 3.38 -9.39
CA ILE A 21 -14.40 3.61 -9.54
C ILE A 21 -14.75 4.99 -8.97
N ASN A 22 -15.95 5.51 -9.26
CA ASN A 22 -16.34 6.87 -8.87
C ASN A 22 -16.07 7.22 -7.40
N TYR A 23 -16.30 6.27 -6.48
CA TYR A 23 -16.06 6.47 -5.05
C TYR A 23 -14.57 6.48 -4.67
N THR A 24 -13.75 5.64 -5.32
CA THR A 24 -12.32 5.51 -5.02
C THR A 24 -11.46 6.50 -5.82
N ARG A 25 -11.98 7.08 -6.89
CA ARG A 25 -11.28 8.02 -7.76
C ARG A 25 -10.73 9.23 -7.00
N ALA A 26 -11.55 9.83 -6.13
CA ALA A 26 -11.13 10.97 -5.32
C ALA A 26 -10.01 10.59 -4.33
N ILE A 27 -10.07 9.38 -3.77
CA ILE A 27 -9.06 8.85 -2.86
C ILE A 27 -7.74 8.69 -3.60
N TYR A 28 -7.76 8.04 -4.77
CA TYR A 28 -6.57 7.83 -5.57
C TYR A 28 -5.97 9.12 -6.13
N GLN A 29 -6.80 10.08 -6.52
CA GLN A 29 -6.30 11.40 -6.92
C GLN A 29 -5.53 12.08 -5.77
N ARG A 30 -6.04 11.99 -4.55
CA ARG A 30 -5.35 12.51 -3.36
C ARG A 30 -4.04 11.76 -3.10
N LYS A 31 -4.06 10.41 -3.10
CA LYS A 31 -2.85 9.60 -2.91
C LYS A 31 -1.81 9.86 -3.99
N LEU A 32 -2.22 10.09 -5.23
CA LEU A 32 -1.31 10.44 -6.32
C LEU A 32 -0.68 11.81 -6.10
N LEU A 33 -1.45 12.80 -5.65
CA LEU A 33 -0.91 14.13 -5.31
C LEU A 33 0.07 14.04 -4.14
N GLU A 34 -0.26 13.25 -3.12
CA GLU A 34 0.64 12.97 -1.99
C GLU A 34 1.92 12.30 -2.48
N ALA A 35 1.83 11.27 -3.34
CA ALA A 35 2.99 10.58 -3.88
C ALA A 35 3.86 11.47 -4.78
N ILE A 36 3.27 12.36 -5.59
CA ILE A 36 4.04 13.33 -6.39
C ILE A 36 4.80 14.30 -5.47
N ASN A 37 4.15 14.76 -4.40
CA ASN A 37 4.78 15.67 -3.43
C ASN A 37 5.85 14.95 -2.60
N ASN A 38 5.65 13.65 -2.33
CA ASN A 38 6.55 12.81 -1.52
C ASN A 38 7.65 12.13 -2.35
N GLU A 39 7.55 12.02 -3.68
CA GLU A 39 8.67 11.55 -4.52
C GLU A 39 9.86 12.52 -4.45
N ASN A 40 9.60 13.79 -4.13
CA ASN A 40 10.64 14.76 -3.81
C ASN A 40 11.25 14.55 -2.39
N SER A 41 10.72 13.61 -1.62
CA SER A 41 11.12 13.25 -0.26
C SER A 41 11.25 11.72 -0.17
N GLU A 42 12.31 11.20 -0.79
CA GLU A 42 12.80 9.81 -0.76
C GLU A 42 12.14 8.84 0.24
N GLY A 43 11.56 7.75 -0.30
CA GLY A 43 11.55 6.41 0.31
C GLY A 43 10.91 6.24 1.69
N ALA A 44 9.59 6.03 1.74
CA ALA A 44 8.98 5.25 2.81
C ALA A 44 8.71 3.84 2.27
N ASP A 45 9.80 3.10 2.16
CA ASP A 45 9.83 1.64 2.14
C ASP A 45 9.39 1.18 3.53
N ASP A 46 8.09 0.94 3.69
CA ASP A 46 7.52 0.34 4.89
C ASP A 46 7.79 -1.19 4.79
N GLU A 47 9.07 -1.58 4.85
CA GLU A 47 9.45 -2.93 5.26
C GLU A 47 8.98 -3.08 6.70
N ILE A 48 7.76 -3.58 6.86
CA ILE A 48 7.32 -4.16 8.12
C ILE A 48 8.07 -5.49 8.24
N ASP A 49 9.34 -5.41 8.60
CA ASP A 49 10.03 -6.45 9.36
C ASP A 49 9.56 -6.29 10.81
N ASP A 50 8.40 -6.87 11.11
CA ASP A 50 8.04 -7.18 12.50
C ASP A 50 7.55 -8.63 12.52
N ASP A 51 8.52 -9.50 12.73
CA ASP A 51 8.41 -10.88 13.19
C ASP A 51 7.48 -10.95 14.42
N GLU A 52 6.16 -10.96 14.23
CA GLU A 52 5.20 -11.12 15.32
C GLU A 52 4.14 -12.17 14.93
N ASP A 53 4.48 -13.45 15.16
CA ASP A 53 3.66 -14.47 15.86
C ASP A 53 4.13 -15.89 15.47
N ASP A 54 5.33 -16.25 15.91
CA ASP A 54 5.67 -17.65 16.15
C ASP A 54 4.83 -18.14 17.34
N PHE A 55 3.62 -18.62 17.04
CA PHE A 55 2.75 -19.30 17.99
C PHE A 55 3.35 -20.67 18.35
N HIS A 56 4.43 -20.64 19.15
CA HIS A 56 4.98 -21.79 19.84
C HIS A 56 3.91 -22.30 20.81
N THR A 57 3.07 -23.22 20.33
CA THR A 57 2.26 -24.06 21.21
C THR A 57 3.23 -24.87 22.08
N PRO A 58 3.20 -24.71 23.42
CA PRO A 58 3.98 -25.60 24.26
C PRO A 58 3.51 -27.03 24.05
N PRO A 59 4.41 -28.03 24.05
CA PRO A 59 4.02 -29.42 23.90
C PRO A 59 3.04 -29.81 25.00
N ILE A 60 1.95 -30.46 24.59
CA ILE A 60 0.96 -31.03 25.50
C ILE A 60 1.67 -32.09 26.35
N PRO A 61 1.60 -32.04 27.69
CA PRO A 61 2.16 -33.11 28.51
C PRO A 61 1.39 -34.42 28.27
N ASP A 62 2.11 -35.51 27.99
CA ASP A 62 1.56 -36.87 28.00
C ASP A 62 1.31 -37.29 29.46
N ASP A 63 0.07 -37.68 29.79
CA ASP A 63 -0.32 -38.36 31.03
C ASP A 63 -0.26 -39.89 30.84
#